data_AF-A0A6P1DI48-F1
#
_entry.id   AF-A0A6P1DI48-F1
#
_cell.length_a   1.000
_cell.length_b   1.000
_cell.length_c   1.000
_cell.angle_alpha   90.00
_cell.angle_beta   90.00
_cell.angle_gamma   90.00
#
_symmetry.space_group_name_H-M   'P 1'
#
loop_
_entity.id
_entity.type
_entity.pdbx_description
1 polymer ?
#
loop_
_entity_poly.entity_id
_entity_poly.type
_entity_poly.pdbx_seq_one_letter_code
_entity_poly.pdbx_strand_id
1 'polypeptide(L)'
;IYTRTVANPEAMTVDYHCAWDQGFHLWMVYLMRVVDAQVVLDKPGSVVLWVNCRHPFYDENGYPDTAPPKRPVWVGDFWEMFSAGHQLEMDNLKAICEYRAAHGLPIKPEWMS
;
A
#
# COMPACT_ATOMS: atom_id res chain seq x y z
N ILE A 1 -4.57 -6.64 -10.90
CA ILE A 1 -3.74 -5.47 -10.58
C ILE A 1 -2.29 -5.85 -10.83
N TYR A 2 -1.51 -4.97 -11.46
CA TYR A 2 -0.06 -5.15 -11.61
C TYR A 2 0.61 -4.31 -10.55
N THR A 3 1.59 -4.88 -9.83
CA THR A 3 2.24 -4.22 -8.70
C THR A 3 3.73 -4.50 -8.69
N ARG A 4 4.52 -3.50 -8.29
CA ARG A 4 5.96 -3.61 -7.99
C ARG A 4 6.23 -2.91 -6.66
N THR A 5 7.08 -3.52 -5.85
CA THR A 5 7.60 -2.91 -4.62
C THR A 5 8.94 -2.23 -4.92
N VAL A 6 9.09 -0.98 -4.49
CA VAL A 6 10.36 -0.25 -4.47
C VAL A 6 10.65 0.11 -3.02
N ALA A 7 11.73 -0.43 -2.45
CA ALA A 7 12.06 -0.21 -1.06
C ALA A 7 13.45 0.42 -0.93
N ASN A 8 13.61 1.35 0.01
CA ASN A 8 14.89 1.92 0.38
C ASN A 8 15.07 1.81 1.91
N PRO A 9 15.97 0.93 2.40
CA PRO A 9 16.17 0.74 3.82
C PRO A 9 16.85 1.95 4.51
N GLU A 10 17.68 2.72 3.80
CA GLU A 10 18.34 3.90 4.37
C GLU A 10 17.35 5.05 4.61
N ALA A 11 16.35 5.17 3.72
CA ALA A 11 15.27 6.14 3.85
C ALA A 11 14.06 5.62 4.65
N MET A 12 14.05 4.32 4.97
CA MET A 12 12.93 3.58 5.56
C MET A 12 11.62 3.75 4.78
N THR A 13 11.70 3.72 3.45
CA THR A 13 10.54 3.84 2.55
C THR A 13 10.21 2.52 1.87
N VAL A 14 8.92 2.30 1.65
CA VAL A 14 8.39 1.20 0.85
C VAL A 14 7.26 1.76 -0.02
N ASP A 15 7.47 1.76 -1.32
CA ASP A 15 6.50 2.24 -2.28
C ASP A 15 5.93 1.04 -3.04
N TYR A 16 4.59 0.90 -3.05
CA TYR A 16 3.91 -0.01 -3.97
C TYR A 16 3.43 0.78 -5.18
N HIS A 17 4.10 0.56 -6.31
CA HIS A 17 3.71 1.11 -7.59
C HIS A 17 2.78 0.11 -8.25
N CYS A 18 1.56 0.51 -8.56
CA CYS A 18 0.61 -0.38 -9.20
C CYS A 18 -0.30 0.33 -10.20
N ALA A 19 -1.02 -0.48 -10.99
CA ALA A 19 -2.11 -0.03 -11.84
C ALA A 19 -3.12 -1.18 -11.98
N TRP A 20 -4.40 -0.82 -12.05
CA TRP A 20 -5.39 -1.75 -12.61
C TRP A 20 -5.09 -1.95 -14.10
N ASP A 21 -5.45 -3.13 -14.60
CA ASP A 21 -5.55 -3.45 -16.04
C ASP A 21 -4.25 -3.59 -16.84
N GLN A 22 -3.21 -2.84 -16.49
CA GLN A 22 -1.93 -2.89 -17.19
C GLN A 22 -0.73 -2.75 -16.24
N GLY A 23 0.46 -3.15 -16.72
CA GLY A 23 1.70 -3.14 -15.95
C GLY A 23 2.84 -2.24 -16.45
N PHE A 24 2.59 -1.41 -17.47
CA PHE A 24 3.61 -0.55 -18.10
C PHE A 24 3.66 0.88 -17.54
N HIS A 25 2.53 1.42 -17.06
CA HIS A 25 2.48 2.72 -16.38
C HIS A 25 1.81 2.55 -15.02
N LEU A 26 2.61 2.35 -13.98
CA LEU A 26 2.15 2.08 -12.61
C LEU A 26 1.86 3.40 -11.87
N TRP A 27 0.70 4.00 -12.14
CA TRP A 27 0.35 5.37 -11.73
C TRP A 27 -0.35 5.45 -10.35
N MET A 28 -0.84 4.33 -9.82
CA MET A 28 -1.35 4.26 -8.44
C MET A 28 -0.17 3.98 -7.52
N VAL A 29 0.27 4.98 -6.77
CA VAL A 29 1.46 4.87 -5.92
C VAL A 29 1.08 4.99 -4.46
N TYR A 30 1.39 3.93 -3.72
CA TYR A 30 1.18 3.81 -2.28
C TYR A 30 2.52 4.06 -1.60
N LEU A 31 2.70 5.27 -1.06
CA LEU A 31 3.94 5.71 -0.45
C LEU A 31 3.89 5.36 1.03
N MET A 32 4.75 4.43 1.46
CA MET A 32 4.87 4.09 2.88
C MET A 32 6.21 4.53 3.46
N ARG A 33 6.17 5.02 4.69
CA ARG A 33 7.38 5.30 5.48
C ARG A 33 7.27 4.64 6.84
N VAL A 34 8.31 3.89 7.20
CA VAL A 34 8.46 3.29 8.52
C VAL A 34 9.35 4.19 9.36
N VAL A 35 8.91 4.55 10.55
CA VAL A 35 9.63 5.42 11.48
C VAL A 35 9.78 4.69 12.80
N ASP A 36 10.95 4.80 13.42
CA ASP A 36 11.17 4.32 14.79
C ASP A 36 10.25 5.08 15.75
N ALA A 37 9.34 4.36 16.41
CA ALA A 37 8.39 4.95 17.35
C ALA A 37 9.09 5.57 18.58
N GLN A 38 10.32 5.15 18.90
CA GLN A 38 11.08 5.74 19.99
C GLN A 38 11.37 7.22 19.71
N VAL A 39 11.66 7.57 18.45
CA VAL A 39 12.01 8.94 18.04
C VAL A 39 10.79 9.87 18.04
N VAL A 40 9.62 9.36 17.65
CA VAL A 40 8.43 10.19 17.41
C VAL A 40 7.34 10.08 18.48
N LEU A 41 7.39 9.05 19.33
CA LEU A 41 6.36 8.78 20.36
C LEU A 41 6.95 8.34 21.72
N ASP A 42 8.28 8.31 21.88
CA ASP A 42 8.98 7.91 23.11
C ASP A 42 8.55 6.54 23.66
N LYS A 43 8.29 5.59 22.75
CA LYS A 43 7.98 4.19 23.11
C LYS A 43 8.53 3.21 22.07
N PRO A 44 8.86 1.96 22.46
CA PRO A 44 9.32 0.95 21.51
C PRO A 44 8.29 0.65 20.42
N GLY A 45 8.76 0.42 19.20
CA GLY A 45 7.93 -0.05 18.08
C GLY A 45 8.16 0.73 16.79
N SER A 46 7.18 0.69 15.90
CA SER A 46 7.23 1.35 14.60
C SER A 46 5.96 2.17 14.36
N VAL A 47 6.13 3.34 13.71
CA VAL A 47 5.04 4.10 13.09
C VAL A 47 5.10 3.84 11.58
N VAL A 48 3.97 3.50 10.98
CA VAL A 48 3.84 3.38 9.53
C VAL A 48 2.97 4.52 9.04
N LEU A 49 3.53 5.35 8.18
CA LEU A 49 2.80 6.38 7.44
C LEU A 49 2.47 5.81 6.07
N TRP A 50 1.25 6.03 5.60
CA TRP A 50 0.80 5.64 4.27
C TRP A 50 0.08 6.83 3.63
N VAL A 51 0.61 7.29 2.51
CA VAL A 51 0.04 8.36 1.70
C VAL A 51 -0.15 7.91 0.25
N ASN A 52 -1.23 8.35 -0.38
CA ASN A 52 -1.43 8.28 -1.82
C ASN A 52 -1.64 9.68 -2.36
N CYS A 53 -1.19 9.93 -3.59
CA CYS A 53 -1.51 11.14 -4.34
C CYS A 53 -2.66 10.84 -5.31
N ARG A 54 -3.62 11.77 -5.46
CA ARG A 54 -4.69 11.66 -6.45
C ARG A 54 -4.13 11.95 -7.84
N HIS A 55 -3.54 10.94 -8.47
CA HIS A 55 -3.16 11.02 -9.88
C HIS A 55 -4.40 11.38 -10.74
N PRO A 56 -4.28 12.19 -11.81
CA PRO A 56 -5.41 12.55 -12.68
C PRO A 56 -6.22 11.36 -13.22
N PHE A 57 -5.58 10.18 -13.31
CA PHE A 57 -6.26 8.96 -13.76
C PHE A 57 -7.27 8.38 -12.78
N TYR A 58 -7.29 8.84 -11.52
CA TYR A 58 -8.44 8.56 -10.67
C TYR A 58 -9.69 9.28 -11.19
N ASP A 59 -9.58 10.47 -11.76
CA ASP A 59 -10.74 11.20 -12.30
C ASP A 59 -11.10 10.74 -13.71
N GLU A 60 -10.09 10.54 -14.57
CA GLU A 60 -10.28 10.12 -15.97
C GLU A 60 -9.38 8.93 -16.32
N ASN A 61 -9.97 7.76 -16.58
CA ASN A 61 -9.19 6.56 -16.89
C ASN A 61 -8.27 6.77 -18.10
N GLY A 62 -6.95 6.80 -17.88
CA GLY A 62 -5.95 6.99 -18.92
C GLY A 62 -5.73 5.79 -19.85
N TYR A 63 -6.32 4.62 -19.54
CA TYR A 63 -6.16 3.37 -20.29
C TYR A 63 -7.46 2.57 -20.43
N PRO A 64 -8.55 3.17 -20.99
CA PRO A 64 -9.87 2.54 -21.02
C PRO A 64 -9.89 1.23 -21.83
N ASP A 65 -9.08 1.12 -22.88
CA ASP A 65 -9.03 -0.07 -23.75
C ASP A 65 -8.41 -1.30 -23.07
N THR A 66 -7.74 -1.11 -21.93
CA THR A 66 -7.16 -2.22 -21.15
C THR A 66 -8.13 -2.79 -20.12
N ALA A 67 -9.23 -2.10 -19.85
CA ALA A 67 -10.19 -2.51 -18.84
C ALA A 67 -10.89 -3.82 -19.24
N PRO A 68 -10.98 -4.81 -18.33
CA PRO A 68 -11.75 -6.01 -18.53
C PRO A 68 -13.21 -5.71 -18.90
N PRO A 69 -13.78 -6.44 -19.87
CA PRO A 69 -15.17 -6.26 -20.24
C PRO A 69 -16.10 -6.37 -19.03
N LYS A 70 -17.08 -5.46 -18.93
CA LYS A 70 -18.13 -5.44 -17.90
C LYS A 70 -17.69 -5.08 -16.47
N ARG A 71 -16.49 -4.52 -16.25
CA ARG A 71 -16.20 -3.95 -14.93
C ARG A 71 -17.16 -2.78 -14.65
N PRO A 72 -17.93 -2.81 -13.56
CA PRO A 72 -18.99 -1.84 -13.32
C PRO A 72 -18.48 -0.51 -12.74
N VAL A 73 -17.23 -0.48 -12.27
CA VAL A 73 -16.65 0.61 -11.48
C VAL A 73 -15.21 0.87 -11.90
N TRP A 74 -14.80 2.12 -11.82
CA TRP A 74 -13.42 2.55 -11.94
C TRP A 74 -12.79 2.66 -10.55
N VAL A 75 -11.47 2.46 -10.45
CA VAL A 75 -10.76 2.63 -9.17
C VAL A 75 -10.91 4.05 -8.62
N GLY A 76 -11.04 5.04 -9.51
CA GLY A 76 -11.38 6.43 -9.21
C GLY A 76 -12.62 6.62 -8.37
N ASP A 77 -13.66 5.82 -8.63
CA ASP A 77 -14.95 5.90 -7.93
C ASP A 77 -14.80 5.60 -6.42
N PHE A 78 -13.72 4.94 -6.03
CA PHE A 78 -13.41 4.60 -4.64
C PHE A 78 -12.52 5.63 -3.94
N TRP A 79 -12.00 6.65 -4.62
CA TRP A 79 -11.01 7.58 -4.05
C TRP A 79 -11.46 8.19 -2.72
N GLU A 80 -12.72 8.64 -2.62
CA GLU A 80 -13.25 9.25 -1.40
C GLU A 80 -13.37 8.24 -0.23
N MET A 81 -13.40 6.94 -0.52
CA MET A 81 -13.42 5.87 0.48
C MET A 81 -12.02 5.34 0.83
N PHE A 82 -10.96 5.77 0.12
CA PHE A 82 -9.60 5.25 0.33
C PHE A 82 -9.13 5.43 1.77
N SER A 83 -9.43 6.58 2.41
CA SER A 83 -9.02 6.77 3.81
C SER A 83 -9.58 5.69 4.74
N ALA A 84 -10.84 5.31 4.56
CA ALA A 84 -11.46 4.26 5.38
C ALA A 84 -10.94 2.86 5.02
N GLY A 85 -10.78 2.59 3.72
CA GLY A 85 -10.20 1.33 3.22
C GLY A 85 -8.76 1.12 3.71
N HIS A 86 -7.90 2.12 3.56
CA HIS A 86 -6.51 2.07 4.00
C HIS A 86 -6.40 1.94 5.52
N GLN A 87 -7.31 2.56 6.30
CA GLN A 87 -7.32 2.37 7.75
C GLN A 87 -7.59 0.91 8.12
N LEU A 88 -8.59 0.27 7.50
CA LEU A 88 -8.86 -1.15 7.69
C LEU A 88 -7.65 -2.01 7.32
N GLU A 89 -6.98 -1.70 6.21
CA GLU A 89 -5.77 -2.39 5.78
C GLU A 89 -4.57 -2.16 6.71
N MET A 90 -4.47 -1.00 7.34
CA MET A 90 -3.47 -0.71 8.38
C MET A 90 -3.72 -1.44 9.68
N ASP A 91 -4.97 -1.56 10.09
CA ASP A 91 -5.34 -2.35 11.25
C ASP A 91 -4.99 -3.83 11.01
N ASN A 92 -5.21 -4.34 9.80
CA ASN A 92 -4.80 -5.69 9.41
C ASN A 92 -3.28 -5.87 9.43
N LEU A 93 -2.51 -4.95 8.85
CA LEU A 93 -1.04 -5.00 8.87
C LEU A 93 -0.51 -5.00 10.31
N LYS A 94 -1.02 -4.09 11.13
CA LYS A 94 -0.68 -3.99 12.55
C LYS A 94 -0.96 -5.31 13.27
N ALA A 95 -2.17 -5.85 13.12
CA ALA A 95 -2.57 -7.09 13.77
C ALA A 95 -1.67 -8.27 13.36
N ILE A 96 -1.33 -8.38 12.07
CA ILE A 96 -0.44 -9.44 11.57
C ILE A 96 0.97 -9.29 12.14
N CYS A 97 1.53 -8.07 12.14
CA CYS A 97 2.87 -7.80 12.66
C CYS A 97 2.96 -8.06 14.16
N GLU A 98 2.01 -7.56 14.93
CA GLU A 98 1.97 -7.74 16.40
C GLU A 98 1.77 -9.20 16.77
N TYR A 99 0.87 -9.91 16.08
CA TYR A 99 0.67 -11.33 16.30
C TYR A 99 1.98 -12.10 16.05
N ARG A 100 2.64 -11.87 14.92
CA ARG A 100 3.90 -12.58 14.60
C ARG A 100 4.99 -12.26 15.61
N ALA A 101 5.18 -10.99 15.96
CA ALA A 101 6.18 -10.56 16.93
C ALA A 101 5.94 -11.18 18.32
N ALA A 102 4.70 -11.18 18.80
CA ALA A 102 4.34 -11.77 20.10
C ALA A 102 4.53 -13.30 20.16
N HIS A 103 4.51 -13.97 19.01
CA HIS A 103 4.66 -15.43 18.92
C HIS A 103 6.04 -15.86 18.40
N GLY A 104 6.99 -14.94 18.24
CA GLY A 104 8.33 -15.25 17.72
C GLY A 104 8.33 -15.81 16.29
N LEU A 105 7.29 -15.52 15.50
CA LEU A 105 7.17 -16.00 14.13
C LEU A 105 7.98 -15.14 13.17
N PRO A 106 8.50 -15.71 12.06
CA PRO A 106 9.16 -14.93 11.01
C PRO A 106 8.25 -13.82 10.44
N ILE A 107 8.85 -12.66 10.17
CA ILE A 107 8.17 -11.48 9.60
C ILE A 107 7.52 -11.82 8.24
N LYS A 108 8.24 -12.57 7.39
CA LYS A 108 7.71 -13.11 6.14
C LYS A 108 7.42 -14.60 6.27
N PRO A 109 6.33 -15.13 5.67
CA PRO A 109 6.11 -16.56 5.57
C PRO A 109 7.28 -17.29 4.89
N GLU A 110 7.57 -18.52 5.32
CA GLU A 110 8.70 -19.30 4.80
C GLU A 110 8.65 -19.53 3.29
N TRP A 111 7.44 -19.67 2.72
CA TRP A 111 7.21 -19.86 1.28
C TRP A 111 7.48 -18.62 0.42
N MET A 112 7.69 -17.44 1.03
CA MET A 112 8.08 -16.20 0.33
C MET A 112 9.61 -16.01 0.30
N SER A 113 10.39 -17.09 0.22
CA SER A 113 11.87 -17.09 0.21
C SER A 113 12.43 -17.36 -1.17
#